data_AF-A0A1H0DMK9-F1
#
_entry.id   AF-A0A1H0DMK9-F1
#
_cell.length_a   1.000
_cell.length_b   1.000
_cell.length_c   1.000
_cell.angle_alpha   90.00
_cell.angle_beta   90.00
_cell.angle_gamma   90.00
#
_symmetry.space_group_name_H-M   'P 1'
#
loop_
_entity.id
_entity.type
_entity.pdbx_description
1 polymer ?
#
loop_
_entity_poly.entity_id
_entity_poly.type
_entity_poly.pdbx_seq_one_letter_code
_entity_poly.pdbx_strand_id
1 'polypeptide(L)'
;MLSQVSILANQLFEEYAAAESAKDRELLKPLALAAVKQAEELADADFRKRTLQMLDLSSKLSLAIEQIGSDTARARLSLLAPRLGEVTRLVHDQEGMRTTWSSKEELERSVDDEKVVPPSGIMMPVPPAPAPKQQPAFSPPAVSNSYADLADEYVALFRSAEYTDQSAERSARKIAAIAVGNQRRYQTVGDPIQVPWWFIAGIHLLESSFNFTTHLHNGDPLSDRTFRVPAKHPKTGAPPFTWAQSAEDALRLKKYHGLLDWSLARALYRWEAWNGFGYRPHRVATPYLWAMTTNYVKGKFVGDGVFLPNQPSKQCGAATFLKALSDLGAVQLQMELSEEGEADVIESGAADAEESVKKQKPNIDGSVSPNIDFKAFFEANLPDVKHFQWHEFLIKGGTNSKSNLNTDPPRHLWPNVLRLARVLDRLREEMGRSVILTSVYRSPEYNATLPGAKMNSQHQLFRAADFKIVGPGNPASWAAVLYRYRNEKMFEGGIGVYDSFVHLDTRGYNADW
;
A
#
# COMPACT_ATOMS: atom_id res chain seq x y z
N MET A 1 -15.87 -14.60 -29.78
CA MET A 1 -15.78 -13.20 -29.32
C MET A 1 -16.37 -12.23 -30.34
N LEU A 2 -15.79 -12.02 -31.54
CA LEU A 2 -16.28 -11.01 -32.50
C LEU A 2 -17.79 -11.17 -32.83
N SER A 3 -18.25 -12.40 -33.06
CA SER A 3 -19.68 -12.68 -33.25
C SER A 3 -20.56 -12.27 -32.06
N GLN A 4 -20.10 -12.51 -30.83
CA GLN A 4 -20.82 -12.11 -29.61
C GLN A 4 -20.90 -10.58 -29.46
N VAL A 5 -19.85 -9.87 -29.87
CA VAL A 5 -19.81 -8.39 -29.86
C VAL A 5 -20.83 -7.85 -30.85
N SER A 6 -20.86 -8.37 -32.08
CA SER A 6 -21.84 -7.95 -33.09
C SER A 6 -23.28 -8.25 -32.66
N ILE A 7 -23.52 -9.43 -32.07
CA ILE A 7 -24.85 -9.77 -31.53
C ILE A 7 -25.24 -8.80 -30.42
N LEU A 8 -24.33 -8.49 -29.49
CA LEU A 8 -24.60 -7.56 -28.40
C LEU A 8 -24.89 -6.14 -28.92
N ALA A 9 -24.13 -5.69 -29.92
CA ALA A 9 -24.33 -4.39 -30.55
C ALA A 9 -25.70 -4.28 -31.22
N ASN A 10 -26.13 -5.31 -31.96
CA ASN A 10 -27.45 -5.35 -32.56
C ASN A 10 -28.56 -5.30 -31.50
N GLN A 11 -28.44 -6.07 -30.42
CA GLN A 11 -29.43 -6.07 -29.34
C GLN A 11 -29.52 -4.72 -28.63
N LEU A 12 -28.39 -4.06 -28.37
CA LEU A 12 -28.39 -2.71 -27.78
C LEU A 12 -28.98 -1.66 -28.73
N PHE A 13 -28.76 -1.80 -30.04
CA PHE A 13 -29.38 -0.96 -31.05
C PHE A 13 -30.89 -1.18 -31.14
N GLU A 14 -31.34 -2.44 -31.05
CA GLU A 14 -32.77 -2.80 -31.02
C GLU A 14 -33.47 -2.18 -29.80
N GLU A 15 -32.87 -2.21 -28.61
CA GLU A 15 -33.44 -1.55 -27.42
C GLU A 15 -33.57 -0.03 -27.62
N TYR A 16 -32.59 0.61 -28.25
CA TYR A 16 -32.67 2.03 -28.61
C TYR A 16 -33.80 2.31 -29.62
N ALA A 17 -33.92 1.49 -30.66
CA ALA A 17 -34.93 1.66 -31.70
C ALA A 17 -36.35 1.40 -31.18
N ALA A 18 -36.50 0.44 -30.26
CA ALA A 18 -37.76 0.04 -29.64
C ALA A 18 -38.14 0.91 -28.43
N ALA A 19 -37.33 1.91 -28.05
CA ALA A 19 -37.62 2.78 -26.91
C ALA A 19 -38.98 3.48 -27.08
N GLU A 20 -39.87 3.21 -26.11
CA GLU A 20 -41.27 3.67 -26.10
C GLU A 20 -41.40 5.17 -25.81
N SER A 21 -40.47 5.73 -25.02
CA SER A 21 -40.45 7.15 -24.67
C SER A 21 -39.26 7.88 -25.31
N ALA A 22 -39.44 9.16 -25.67
CA ALA A 22 -38.36 10.00 -26.18
C ALA A 22 -37.22 10.15 -25.16
N LYS A 23 -37.55 10.17 -23.86
CA LYS A 23 -36.56 10.24 -22.77
C LYS A 23 -35.68 8.99 -22.73
N ASP A 24 -36.27 7.80 -22.79
CA ASP A 24 -35.51 6.54 -22.80
C ASP A 24 -34.69 6.40 -24.09
N ARG A 25 -35.23 6.86 -25.22
CA ARG A 25 -34.51 6.87 -26.50
C ARG A 25 -33.24 7.73 -26.44
N GLU A 26 -33.34 8.95 -25.90
CA GLU A 26 -32.18 9.83 -25.72
C GLU A 26 -31.16 9.25 -24.73
N LEU A 27 -31.61 8.59 -23.68
CA LEU A 27 -30.74 7.88 -22.72
C LEU A 27 -29.99 6.71 -23.38
N LEU A 28 -30.64 5.93 -24.25
CA LEU A 28 -30.06 4.74 -24.88
C LEU A 28 -29.18 5.05 -26.09
N LYS A 29 -29.37 6.20 -26.75
CA LYS A 29 -28.61 6.63 -27.92
C LYS A 29 -27.08 6.52 -27.76
N PRO A 30 -26.45 7.07 -26.70
CA PRO A 30 -25.00 6.97 -26.53
C PRO A 30 -24.53 5.52 -26.34
N LEU A 31 -25.33 4.67 -25.70
CA LEU A 31 -25.05 3.24 -25.50
C LEU A 31 -25.08 2.48 -26.83
N ALA A 32 -26.12 2.66 -27.64
CA ALA A 32 -26.25 2.03 -28.95
C ALA A 32 -25.12 2.45 -29.91
N LEU A 33 -24.79 3.75 -29.96
CA LEU A 33 -23.69 4.25 -30.80
C LEU A 33 -22.33 3.66 -30.39
N ALA A 34 -22.06 3.57 -29.09
CA ALA A 34 -20.83 2.96 -28.59
C ALA A 34 -20.75 1.47 -28.97
N ALA A 35 -21.87 0.74 -28.90
CA ALA A 35 -21.92 -0.67 -29.22
C ALA A 35 -21.67 -0.95 -30.71
N VAL A 36 -22.28 -0.18 -31.60
CA VAL A 36 -22.07 -0.29 -33.06
C VAL A 36 -20.62 0.02 -33.42
N LYS A 37 -20.10 1.16 -32.95
CA LYS A 37 -18.70 1.55 -33.17
C LYS A 37 -17.74 0.47 -32.71
N GLN A 38 -18.03 -0.15 -31.57
CA GLN A 38 -17.21 -1.22 -31.07
C GLN A 38 -17.26 -2.46 -31.98
N ALA A 39 -18.44 -2.88 -32.42
CA ALA A 39 -18.57 -4.04 -33.31
C ALA A 39 -17.79 -3.85 -34.63
N GLU A 40 -17.69 -2.63 -35.14
CA GLU A 40 -16.90 -2.28 -36.32
C GLU A 40 -15.39 -2.28 -36.05
N GLU A 41 -14.96 -1.69 -34.92
CA GLU A 41 -13.54 -1.43 -34.69
C GLU A 41 -12.80 -2.53 -33.91
N LEU A 42 -13.51 -3.46 -33.25
CA LEU A 42 -12.87 -4.38 -32.31
C LEU A 42 -11.87 -5.32 -33.00
N ALA A 43 -12.12 -5.73 -34.23
CA ALA A 43 -11.24 -6.66 -34.96
C ALA A 43 -9.82 -6.10 -35.14
N ASP A 44 -9.70 -4.80 -35.42
CA ASP A 44 -8.43 -4.14 -35.76
C ASP A 44 -7.82 -3.33 -34.60
N ALA A 45 -8.58 -3.11 -33.53
CA ALA A 45 -8.12 -2.39 -32.35
C ALA A 45 -7.03 -3.16 -31.58
N ASP A 46 -6.03 -2.43 -31.06
CA ASP A 46 -5.08 -2.99 -30.10
C ASP A 46 -5.75 -3.26 -28.73
N PHE A 47 -5.07 -4.01 -27.87
CA PHE A 47 -5.59 -4.41 -26.56
C PHE A 47 -6.09 -3.22 -25.72
N ARG A 48 -5.34 -2.11 -25.71
CA ARG A 48 -5.68 -0.92 -24.90
C ARG A 48 -6.96 -0.26 -25.41
N LYS A 49 -7.07 -0.10 -26.74
CA LYS A 49 -8.25 0.47 -27.37
C LYS A 49 -9.48 -0.41 -27.12
N ARG A 50 -9.37 -1.73 -27.29
CA ARG A 50 -10.47 -2.68 -26.99
C ARG A 50 -10.93 -2.58 -25.54
N THR A 51 -10.00 -2.55 -24.59
CA THR A 51 -10.30 -2.46 -23.16
C THR A 51 -11.05 -1.17 -22.83
N LEU A 52 -10.58 -0.03 -23.33
CA LEU A 52 -11.23 1.27 -23.10
C LEU A 52 -12.63 1.34 -23.72
N GLN A 53 -12.82 0.78 -24.93
CA GLN A 53 -14.13 0.68 -25.55
C GLN A 53 -15.09 -0.17 -24.71
N MET A 54 -14.59 -1.27 -24.13
CA MET A 54 -15.41 -2.15 -23.30
C MET A 54 -15.84 -1.53 -21.98
N LEU A 55 -14.93 -0.81 -21.35
CA LEU A 55 -15.22 -0.04 -20.14
C LEU A 55 -16.25 1.06 -20.39
N ASP A 56 -16.09 1.79 -21.50
CA ASP A 56 -17.03 2.82 -21.90
C ASP A 56 -18.43 2.24 -22.15
N LEU A 57 -18.51 1.11 -22.87
CA LEU A 57 -19.79 0.44 -23.13
C LEU A 57 -20.44 -0.06 -21.83
N SER A 58 -19.67 -0.66 -20.92
CA SER A 58 -20.15 -1.16 -19.63
C SER A 58 -20.68 -0.03 -18.73
N SER A 59 -19.97 1.10 -18.70
CA SER A 59 -20.41 2.29 -17.97
C SER A 59 -21.72 2.83 -18.52
N LYS A 60 -21.85 2.95 -19.84
CA LYS A 60 -23.08 3.42 -20.50
C LYS A 60 -24.25 2.46 -20.27
N LEU A 61 -24.01 1.15 -20.31
CA LEU A 61 -25.05 0.16 -20.04
C LEU A 61 -25.54 0.24 -18.59
N SER A 62 -24.61 0.37 -17.63
CA SER A 62 -24.95 0.53 -16.22
C SER A 62 -25.82 1.78 -15.99
N LEU A 63 -25.44 2.91 -16.58
CA LEU A 63 -26.19 4.17 -16.50
C LEU A 63 -27.59 4.03 -17.10
N ALA A 64 -27.69 3.37 -18.26
CA ALA A 64 -28.97 3.11 -18.91
C ALA A 64 -29.89 2.25 -18.03
N ILE A 65 -29.39 1.17 -17.44
CA ILE A 65 -30.15 0.32 -16.52
C ILE A 65 -30.67 1.11 -15.32
N GLU A 66 -29.83 1.98 -14.75
CA GLU A 66 -30.18 2.78 -13.57
C GLU A 66 -31.25 3.83 -13.86
N GLN A 67 -31.19 4.48 -15.04
CA GLN A 67 -31.99 5.67 -15.32
C GLN A 67 -33.20 5.44 -16.24
N ILE A 68 -33.27 4.30 -16.93
CA ILE A 68 -34.36 4.02 -17.87
C ILE A 68 -35.70 3.97 -17.14
N GLY A 69 -36.73 4.58 -17.72
CA GLY A 69 -38.07 4.61 -17.14
C GLY A 69 -38.82 3.28 -17.29
N SER A 70 -38.68 2.63 -18.44
CA SER A 70 -39.37 1.36 -18.75
C SER A 70 -38.80 0.17 -17.97
N ASP A 71 -39.62 -0.47 -17.14
CA ASP A 71 -39.25 -1.68 -16.39
C ASP A 71 -38.91 -2.86 -17.32
N THR A 72 -39.65 -3.01 -18.42
CA THR A 72 -39.42 -4.06 -19.41
C THR A 72 -38.08 -3.87 -20.10
N ALA A 73 -37.75 -2.64 -20.51
CA ALA A 73 -36.45 -2.34 -21.09
C ALA A 73 -35.32 -2.51 -20.06
N ARG A 74 -35.54 -2.09 -18.80
CA ARG A 74 -34.59 -2.33 -17.70
C ARG A 74 -34.26 -3.81 -17.53
N ALA A 75 -35.29 -4.67 -17.55
CA ALA A 75 -35.12 -6.11 -17.45
C ALA A 75 -34.29 -6.68 -18.62
N ARG A 76 -34.57 -6.27 -19.86
CA ARG A 76 -33.81 -6.71 -21.05
C ARG A 76 -32.36 -6.24 -21.01
N LEU A 77 -32.11 -4.96 -20.70
CA LEU A 77 -30.75 -4.42 -20.55
C LEU A 77 -29.97 -5.13 -19.44
N SER A 78 -30.63 -5.45 -18.33
CA SER A 78 -30.02 -6.19 -17.21
C SER A 78 -29.57 -7.60 -17.62
N LEU A 79 -30.25 -8.24 -18.57
CA LEU A 79 -29.83 -9.53 -19.14
C LEU A 79 -28.62 -9.41 -20.08
N LEU A 80 -28.36 -8.22 -20.64
CA LEU A 80 -27.22 -7.96 -21.50
C LEU A 80 -25.93 -7.71 -20.71
N ALA A 81 -26.02 -7.20 -19.47
CA ALA A 81 -24.86 -6.85 -18.66
C ALA A 81 -23.92 -8.04 -18.38
N PRO A 82 -24.39 -9.24 -17.98
CA PRO A 82 -23.51 -10.41 -17.81
C PRO A 82 -22.81 -10.83 -19.12
N ARG A 83 -23.48 -10.68 -20.26
CA ARG A 83 -22.92 -11.03 -21.58
C ARG A 83 -21.82 -10.05 -21.99
N LEU A 84 -22.04 -8.76 -21.75
CA LEU A 84 -21.01 -7.73 -21.91
C LEU A 84 -19.81 -7.99 -20.99
N GLY A 85 -20.08 -8.38 -19.74
CA GLY A 85 -19.08 -8.81 -18.77
C GLY A 85 -18.22 -9.96 -19.29
N GLU A 86 -18.83 -11.00 -19.88
CA GLU A 86 -18.09 -12.12 -20.45
C GLU A 86 -17.22 -11.72 -21.65
N VAL A 87 -17.74 -10.88 -22.55
CA VAL A 87 -16.94 -10.35 -23.67
C VAL A 87 -15.75 -9.55 -23.15
N THR A 88 -15.96 -8.71 -22.13
CA THR A 88 -14.89 -7.91 -21.50
C THR A 88 -13.83 -8.81 -20.86
N ARG A 89 -14.25 -9.88 -20.18
CA ARG A 89 -13.35 -10.89 -19.60
C ARG A 89 -12.51 -11.58 -20.67
N LEU A 90 -13.12 -11.95 -21.81
CA LEU A 90 -12.40 -12.55 -22.93
C LEU A 90 -11.39 -11.58 -23.57
N VAL A 91 -11.73 -10.29 -23.68
CA VAL A 91 -10.78 -9.26 -24.15
C VAL A 91 -9.62 -9.12 -23.17
N HIS A 92 -9.89 -9.09 -21.86
CA HIS A 92 -8.87 -9.05 -20.82
C HIS A 92 -7.93 -10.26 -20.90
N ASP A 93 -8.48 -11.48 -21.01
CA ASP A 93 -7.71 -12.73 -21.09
C ASP A 93 -6.76 -12.80 -22.30
N GLN A 94 -7.02 -12.05 -23.38
CA GLN A 94 -6.12 -11.98 -24.54
C GLN A 94 -4.78 -11.30 -24.22
N GLU A 95 -4.71 -10.46 -23.19
CA GLU A 95 -3.43 -9.91 -22.76
C GLU A 95 -2.53 -10.99 -22.15
N GLY A 96 -3.15 -11.96 -21.47
CA GLY A 96 -2.49 -13.16 -20.98
C GLY A 96 -1.46 -12.91 -19.89
N MET A 97 -1.46 -11.75 -19.22
CA MET A 97 -0.64 -11.56 -18.02
C MET A 97 -1.18 -12.46 -16.90
N ARG A 98 -0.32 -13.30 -16.33
CA ARG A 98 -0.69 -14.23 -15.24
C ARG A 98 0.10 -13.96 -13.98
N THR A 99 -0.37 -14.52 -12.87
CA THR A 99 0.37 -14.52 -11.61
C THR A 99 1.66 -15.31 -11.76
N THR A 100 2.66 -14.99 -10.93
CA THR A 100 3.95 -15.68 -10.98
C THR A 100 4.08 -16.77 -9.92
N TRP A 101 3.02 -17.07 -9.17
CA TRP A 101 3.05 -18.11 -8.14
C TRP A 101 3.30 -19.47 -8.77
N SER A 102 4.28 -20.18 -8.24
CA SER A 102 4.63 -21.53 -8.65
C SER A 102 3.91 -22.60 -7.80
N SER A 103 3.32 -22.22 -6.66
CA SER A 103 2.64 -23.14 -5.73
C SER A 103 1.66 -22.43 -4.77
N LYS A 104 0.74 -23.17 -4.13
CA LYS A 104 -0.19 -22.63 -3.11
C LYS A 104 0.53 -22.21 -1.84
N GLU A 105 1.60 -22.92 -1.51
CA GLU A 105 2.46 -22.65 -0.35
C GLU A 105 3.20 -21.31 -0.48
N GLU A 106 3.49 -20.88 -1.71
CA GLU A 106 4.06 -19.56 -2.01
C GLU A 106 3.04 -18.45 -1.79
N LEU A 107 1.79 -18.67 -2.23
CA LEU A 107 0.67 -17.76 -1.99
C LEU A 107 0.43 -17.56 -0.48
N GLU A 108 0.46 -18.62 0.32
CA GLU A 108 0.20 -18.57 1.77
C GLU A 108 1.33 -17.90 2.58
N ARG A 109 2.58 -17.94 2.09
CA ARG A 109 3.73 -17.26 2.70
C ARG A 109 3.75 -15.74 2.49
N SER A 110 3.09 -15.24 1.44
CA SER A 110 3.09 -13.81 1.06
C SER A 110 2.23 -12.89 1.93
N VAL A 111 1.61 -13.42 2.99
CA VAL A 111 0.40 -12.85 3.61
C VAL A 111 0.63 -12.40 5.06
N ASP A 112 1.80 -11.88 5.40
CA ASP A 112 2.15 -11.51 6.78
C ASP A 112 3.09 -10.29 6.84
N ASP A 113 2.74 -9.22 6.13
CA ASP A 113 3.60 -8.06 5.90
C ASP A 113 3.56 -6.99 7.01
N GLU A 114 2.52 -6.96 7.86
CA GLU A 114 2.38 -6.03 9.00
C GLU A 114 2.67 -6.63 10.39
N LYS A 115 3.28 -7.84 10.49
CA LYS A 115 4.03 -8.21 11.71
C LYS A 115 5.26 -7.31 11.93
N VAL A 116 5.45 -6.31 11.06
CA VAL A 116 6.46 -5.26 11.09
C VAL A 116 5.75 -3.89 10.92
N VAL A 117 5.25 -3.34 12.04
CA VAL A 117 4.94 -1.92 12.36
C VAL A 117 3.61 -1.31 11.82
N PRO A 118 2.76 -0.67 12.68
CA PRO A 118 1.54 0.06 12.33
C PRO A 118 1.78 1.61 12.40
N PRO A 119 0.80 2.55 12.31
CA PRO A 119 0.61 3.34 11.09
C PRO A 119 0.45 4.85 11.29
N SER A 120 0.47 5.64 10.23
CA SER A 120 0.13 7.08 10.32
C SER A 120 -0.48 7.61 9.02
N GLY A 121 -1.45 8.52 9.15
CA GLY A 121 -2.16 9.16 8.04
C GLY A 121 -1.87 10.66 7.88
N ILE A 122 -2.04 11.14 6.62
CA ILE A 122 -2.67 12.40 6.10
C ILE A 122 -2.16 13.76 6.68
N MET A 123 -1.74 14.85 5.98
CA MET A 123 -1.60 15.35 4.58
C MET A 123 -0.82 16.71 4.53
N MET A 124 -0.04 16.98 3.44
CA MET A 124 0.22 18.24 2.63
C MET A 124 0.81 19.55 3.26
N PRO A 125 1.33 20.60 2.52
CA PRO A 125 1.80 20.81 1.11
C PRO A 125 3.23 21.46 0.96
N VAL A 126 3.76 21.66 -0.28
CA VAL A 126 5.11 22.24 -0.61
C VAL A 126 5.06 23.31 -1.74
N PRO A 127 5.86 24.41 -1.72
CA PRO A 127 6.08 25.36 -2.83
C PRO A 127 7.37 25.04 -3.68
N PRO A 128 7.63 25.70 -4.82
CA PRO A 128 8.10 25.04 -6.06
C PRO A 128 9.62 24.80 -6.19
N ALA A 129 9.96 23.82 -7.03
CA ALA A 129 11.29 23.28 -7.27
C ALA A 129 12.15 24.06 -8.30
N PRO A 130 13.50 24.02 -8.18
CA PRO A 130 14.41 24.33 -9.27
C PRO A 130 14.83 23.08 -10.07
N ALA A 131 15.42 23.31 -11.25
CA ALA A 131 15.59 22.39 -12.39
C ALA A 131 16.54 21.17 -12.17
N PRO A 132 16.39 20.09 -12.95
CA PRO A 132 16.94 18.77 -12.63
C PRO A 132 18.42 18.61 -13.00
N LYS A 133 19.18 17.91 -12.15
CA LYS A 133 20.47 17.31 -12.49
C LYS A 133 20.27 15.87 -12.96
N GLN A 134 21.06 15.45 -13.95
CA GLN A 134 20.92 14.21 -14.72
C GLN A 134 20.93 12.93 -13.87
N GLN A 135 19.96 12.05 -14.11
CA GLN A 135 19.77 10.76 -13.42
C GLN A 135 20.77 9.69 -13.90
N PRO A 136 21.27 8.80 -13.01
CA PRO A 136 22.04 7.63 -13.42
C PRO A 136 21.13 6.55 -14.06
N ALA A 137 21.73 5.74 -14.93
CA ALA A 137 21.07 4.69 -15.71
C ALA A 137 20.32 3.65 -14.84
N PHE A 138 19.24 3.10 -15.40
CA PHE A 138 18.37 2.07 -14.80
C PHE A 138 19.18 0.94 -14.15
N SER A 139 19.12 0.84 -12.81
CA SER A 139 19.68 -0.30 -12.09
C SER A 139 18.72 -1.48 -12.17
N PRO A 140 19.17 -2.69 -12.52
CA PRO A 140 18.25 -3.81 -12.64
C PRO A 140 17.69 -4.20 -11.26
N PRO A 141 16.37 -4.51 -11.15
CA PRO A 141 15.72 -4.80 -9.88
C PRO A 141 16.43 -5.84 -9.02
N ALA A 142 16.33 -5.66 -7.71
CA ALA A 142 16.86 -6.54 -6.69
C ALA A 142 16.21 -7.92 -6.75
N VAL A 143 17.00 -8.94 -6.45
CA VAL A 143 16.53 -10.33 -6.31
C VAL A 143 16.12 -10.55 -4.85
N SER A 144 15.01 -9.95 -4.46
CA SER A 144 14.41 -10.10 -3.12
C SER A 144 12.89 -10.09 -3.20
N ASN A 145 12.25 -10.61 -2.14
CA ASN A 145 10.82 -10.50 -1.88
C ASN A 145 10.53 -9.93 -0.47
N SER A 146 11.56 -9.45 0.22
CA SER A 146 11.45 -8.77 1.52
C SER A 146 11.06 -7.31 1.29
N TYR A 147 10.10 -6.80 2.05
CA TYR A 147 9.74 -5.38 1.96
C TYR A 147 10.94 -4.45 2.24
N ALA A 148 11.76 -4.79 3.24
CA ALA A 148 12.89 -3.95 3.65
C ALA A 148 13.89 -3.72 2.50
N ASP A 149 14.18 -4.77 1.74
CA ASP A 149 15.14 -4.70 0.62
C ASP A 149 14.57 -3.94 -0.59
N LEU A 150 13.24 -3.87 -0.70
CA LEU A 150 12.55 -3.37 -1.90
C LEU A 150 11.97 -1.96 -1.73
N ALA A 151 11.81 -1.46 -0.50
CA ALA A 151 11.09 -0.22 -0.21
C ALA A 151 11.67 1.00 -0.96
N ASP A 152 12.98 1.24 -0.84
CA ASP A 152 13.65 2.36 -1.50
C ASP A 152 13.68 2.19 -3.02
N GLU A 153 13.86 0.96 -3.49
CA GLU A 153 13.83 0.64 -4.92
C GLU A 153 12.46 1.00 -5.52
N TYR A 154 11.35 0.65 -4.85
CA TYR A 154 10.01 1.02 -5.30
C TYR A 154 9.84 2.53 -5.42
N VAL A 155 10.31 3.28 -4.43
CA VAL A 155 10.22 4.74 -4.43
C VAL A 155 11.08 5.33 -5.54
N ALA A 156 12.32 4.88 -5.68
CA ALA A 156 13.24 5.34 -6.72
C ALA A 156 12.69 5.08 -8.13
N LEU A 157 12.23 3.85 -8.40
CA LEU A 157 11.57 3.49 -9.65
C LEU A 157 10.33 4.35 -9.89
N PHE A 158 9.49 4.57 -8.88
CA PHE A 158 8.28 5.38 -9.06
C PHE A 158 8.59 6.83 -9.46
N ARG A 159 9.71 7.38 -8.99
CA ARG A 159 10.14 8.74 -9.35
C ARG A 159 10.73 8.87 -10.72
N SER A 160 11.57 7.91 -11.10
CA SER A 160 12.19 7.88 -12.43
C SER A 160 11.21 7.42 -13.51
N ALA A 161 10.03 6.91 -13.13
CA ALA A 161 9.02 6.43 -14.07
C ALA A 161 8.44 7.59 -14.90
N GLU A 162 8.82 7.61 -16.17
CA GLU A 162 8.18 8.43 -17.21
C GLU A 162 7.28 7.53 -18.06
N TYR A 163 6.21 8.10 -18.63
CA TYR A 163 5.41 7.37 -19.62
C TYR A 163 6.26 7.09 -20.86
N THR A 164 6.14 5.90 -21.44
CA THR A 164 6.94 5.54 -22.64
C THR A 164 6.65 6.43 -23.84
N ASP A 165 5.42 6.92 -23.96
CA ASP A 165 4.97 7.80 -25.03
C ASP A 165 3.64 8.50 -24.67
N GLN A 166 3.19 9.45 -25.49
CA GLN A 166 1.94 10.20 -25.27
C GLN A 166 0.68 9.31 -25.39
N SER A 167 0.74 8.19 -26.10
CA SER A 167 -0.38 7.22 -26.14
C SER A 167 -0.50 6.49 -24.81
N ALA A 168 0.64 6.14 -24.19
CA ALA A 168 0.71 5.55 -22.88
C ALA A 168 0.15 6.47 -21.80
N GLU A 169 0.59 7.73 -21.76
CA GLU A 169 0.06 8.73 -20.83
C GLU A 169 -1.46 8.90 -20.97
N ARG A 170 -1.95 9.12 -22.20
CA ARG A 170 -3.40 9.28 -22.45
C ARG A 170 -4.20 8.07 -22.02
N SER A 171 -3.67 6.87 -22.21
CA SER A 171 -4.31 5.63 -21.78
C SER A 171 -4.35 5.53 -20.25
N ALA A 172 -3.24 5.80 -19.58
CA ALA A 172 -3.15 5.77 -18.11
C ALA A 172 -4.11 6.79 -17.46
N ARG A 173 -4.17 8.02 -17.98
CA ARG A 173 -5.10 9.06 -17.50
C ARG A 173 -6.57 8.66 -17.68
N LYS A 174 -6.93 8.04 -18.81
CA LYS A 174 -8.30 7.52 -19.03
C LYS A 174 -8.64 6.42 -18.04
N ILE A 175 -7.73 5.48 -17.81
CA ILE A 175 -7.89 4.40 -16.84
C ILE A 175 -8.08 4.97 -15.43
N ALA A 176 -7.25 5.95 -15.03
CA ALA A 176 -7.37 6.64 -13.76
C ALA A 176 -8.73 7.35 -13.60
N ALA A 177 -9.19 8.07 -14.63
CA ALA A 177 -10.51 8.71 -14.61
C ALA A 177 -11.67 7.70 -14.46
N ILE A 178 -11.58 6.54 -15.10
CA ILE A 178 -12.58 5.46 -14.95
C ILE A 178 -12.60 4.94 -13.51
N ALA A 179 -11.43 4.77 -12.88
CA ALA A 179 -11.36 4.35 -11.49
C ALA A 179 -11.98 5.39 -10.54
N VAL A 180 -11.69 6.68 -10.75
CA VAL A 180 -12.29 7.79 -9.99
C VAL A 180 -13.82 7.80 -10.13
N GLY A 181 -14.35 7.60 -11.34
CA GLY A 181 -15.80 7.48 -11.56
C GLY A 181 -16.45 6.31 -10.79
N ASN A 182 -15.67 5.30 -10.41
CA ASN A 182 -16.11 4.15 -9.62
C ASN A 182 -15.66 4.21 -8.14
N GLN A 183 -15.05 5.31 -7.69
CA GLN A 183 -14.45 5.45 -6.35
C GLN A 183 -15.39 5.01 -5.23
N ARG A 184 -16.66 5.43 -5.28
CA ARG A 184 -17.66 5.08 -4.25
C ARG A 184 -17.90 3.58 -4.15
N ARG A 185 -17.86 2.84 -5.26
CA ARG A 185 -18.04 1.37 -5.26
C ARG A 185 -16.87 0.68 -4.55
N TYR A 186 -15.65 1.18 -4.76
CA TYR A 186 -14.46 0.69 -4.08
C TYR A 186 -14.48 1.04 -2.58
N GLN A 187 -14.88 2.26 -2.22
CA GLN A 187 -14.99 2.72 -0.82
C GLN A 187 -15.99 1.87 -0.02
N THR A 188 -17.14 1.51 -0.60
CA THR A 188 -18.12 0.62 0.07
C THR A 188 -17.52 -0.70 0.53
N VAL A 189 -16.51 -1.22 -0.18
CA VAL A 189 -15.78 -2.44 0.21
C VAL A 189 -14.59 -2.12 1.10
N GLY A 190 -13.81 -1.09 0.76
CA GLY A 190 -12.53 -0.78 1.38
C GLY A 190 -12.64 -0.14 2.76
N ASP A 191 -13.54 0.82 2.94
CA ASP A 191 -13.64 1.60 4.19
C ASP A 191 -13.93 0.71 5.42
N PRO A 192 -14.86 -0.28 5.37
CA PRO A 192 -15.11 -1.17 6.50
C PRO A 192 -13.92 -2.03 6.93
N ILE A 193 -12.95 -2.25 6.02
CA ILE A 193 -11.76 -3.08 6.26
C ILE A 193 -10.46 -2.29 6.15
N GLN A 194 -10.53 -0.95 6.14
CA GLN A 194 -9.39 -0.03 6.12
C GLN A 194 -8.43 -0.19 4.93
N VAL A 195 -8.96 -0.61 3.76
CA VAL A 195 -8.18 -0.70 2.52
C VAL A 195 -8.52 0.48 1.60
N PRO A 196 -7.55 1.29 1.14
CA PRO A 196 -7.81 2.43 0.28
C PRO A 196 -8.46 2.04 -1.04
N TRP A 197 -9.44 2.83 -1.46
CA TRP A 197 -10.19 2.61 -2.70
C TRP A 197 -9.28 2.46 -3.94
N TRP A 198 -8.21 3.25 -4.02
CA TRP A 198 -7.28 3.26 -5.14
C TRP A 198 -6.43 1.99 -5.19
N PHE A 199 -6.16 1.38 -4.03
CA PHE A 199 -5.43 0.12 -3.95
C PHE A 199 -6.28 -1.03 -4.53
N ILE A 200 -7.55 -1.08 -4.14
CA ILE A 200 -8.54 -2.05 -4.67
C ILE A 200 -8.76 -1.82 -6.16
N ALA A 201 -8.86 -0.57 -6.61
CA ALA A 201 -8.98 -0.23 -8.02
C ALA A 201 -7.77 -0.72 -8.82
N GLY A 202 -6.54 -0.53 -8.30
CA GLY A 202 -5.33 -1.05 -8.93
C GLY A 202 -5.38 -2.57 -9.15
N ILE A 203 -5.78 -3.34 -8.13
CA ILE A 203 -5.99 -4.79 -8.28
C ILE A 203 -7.05 -5.08 -9.35
N HIS A 204 -8.19 -4.41 -9.29
CA HIS A 204 -9.30 -4.65 -10.21
C HIS A 204 -8.95 -4.32 -11.68
N LEU A 205 -8.09 -3.31 -11.90
CA LEU A 205 -7.52 -3.02 -13.22
C LEU A 205 -6.70 -4.21 -13.73
N LEU A 206 -5.82 -4.74 -12.89
CA LEU A 206 -4.85 -5.73 -13.30
C LEU A 206 -5.46 -7.12 -13.44
N GLU A 207 -6.45 -7.46 -12.62
CA GLU A 207 -7.12 -8.77 -12.60
C GLU A 207 -8.31 -8.89 -13.56
N SER A 208 -8.96 -7.77 -13.93
CA SER A 208 -10.15 -7.86 -14.80
C SER A 208 -10.49 -6.60 -15.60
N SER A 209 -9.58 -5.64 -15.74
CA SER A 209 -9.85 -4.38 -16.43
C SER A 209 -11.11 -3.68 -15.90
N PHE A 210 -11.27 -3.60 -14.57
CA PHE A 210 -12.45 -3.07 -13.87
C PHE A 210 -13.80 -3.75 -14.18
N ASN A 211 -13.79 -5.01 -14.58
CA ASN A 211 -15.02 -5.74 -14.85
C ASN A 211 -15.75 -6.16 -13.55
N PHE A 212 -16.79 -5.41 -13.19
CA PHE A 212 -17.59 -5.69 -11.99
C PHE A 212 -18.41 -7.00 -12.05
N THR A 213 -18.37 -7.76 -13.14
CA THR A 213 -19.01 -9.10 -13.24
C THR A 213 -18.03 -10.25 -12.96
N THR A 214 -16.80 -9.94 -12.55
CA THR A 214 -15.75 -10.94 -12.26
C THR A 214 -15.21 -10.81 -10.85
N HIS A 215 -14.66 -11.90 -10.32
CA HIS A 215 -13.98 -11.95 -9.04
C HIS A 215 -12.76 -11.02 -9.00
N LEU A 216 -12.62 -10.27 -7.90
CA LEU A 216 -11.41 -9.45 -7.66
C LEU A 216 -10.15 -10.32 -7.54
N HIS A 217 -10.29 -11.59 -7.16
CA HIS A 217 -9.17 -12.52 -6.98
C HIS A 217 -8.28 -12.62 -8.23
N ASN A 218 -8.89 -12.87 -9.39
CA ASN A 218 -8.19 -13.34 -10.59
C ASN A 218 -9.00 -13.17 -11.90
N GLY A 219 -10.12 -12.43 -11.85
CA GLY A 219 -10.95 -12.15 -13.02
C GLY A 219 -11.88 -13.29 -13.46
N ASP A 220 -12.04 -14.36 -12.68
CA ASP A 220 -13.03 -15.41 -12.98
C ASP A 220 -14.48 -14.89 -12.88
N PRO A 221 -15.46 -15.44 -13.62
CA PRO A 221 -16.85 -14.97 -13.56
C PRO A 221 -17.49 -15.13 -12.18
N LEU A 222 -18.26 -14.12 -11.72
CA LEU A 222 -19.01 -14.18 -10.44
C LEU A 222 -20.17 -15.19 -10.43
N SER A 223 -20.49 -15.80 -11.58
CA SER A 223 -21.57 -16.79 -11.73
C SER A 223 -21.23 -18.14 -11.12
N ASP A 224 -19.98 -18.37 -10.75
CA ASP A 224 -19.52 -19.55 -10.02
C ASP A 224 -18.41 -19.12 -9.05
N ARG A 225 -17.77 -20.06 -8.37
CA ARG A 225 -16.54 -19.80 -7.61
C ARG A 225 -15.35 -19.73 -8.56
N THR A 226 -14.27 -19.09 -8.11
CA THR A 226 -13.00 -19.07 -8.82
C THR A 226 -12.54 -20.50 -9.15
N PHE A 227 -12.13 -20.72 -10.39
CA PHE A 227 -11.51 -21.97 -10.84
C PHE A 227 -9.99 -21.79 -11.00
N ARG A 228 -9.53 -20.59 -11.33
CA ARG A 228 -8.12 -20.19 -11.29
C ARG A 228 -7.68 -19.98 -9.85
N VAL A 229 -6.36 -20.01 -9.62
CA VAL A 229 -5.79 -19.77 -8.29
C VAL A 229 -6.08 -18.32 -7.86
N PRO A 230 -6.50 -18.06 -6.62
CA PRO A 230 -6.92 -19.02 -5.59
C PRO A 230 -8.28 -19.65 -5.94
N ALA A 231 -8.32 -20.98 -6.11
CA ALA A 231 -9.52 -21.69 -6.54
C ALA A 231 -10.51 -21.92 -5.40
N LYS A 232 -11.81 -22.01 -5.73
CA LYS A 232 -12.96 -22.26 -4.85
C LYS A 232 -13.34 -21.11 -3.91
N HIS A 233 -13.03 -19.88 -4.31
CA HIS A 233 -13.38 -18.65 -3.60
C HIS A 233 -14.53 -17.89 -4.28
N PRO A 234 -15.35 -17.11 -3.55
CA PRO A 234 -15.42 -16.97 -2.09
C PRO A 234 -15.73 -18.29 -1.40
N LYS A 235 -15.23 -18.51 -0.18
CA LYS A 235 -15.47 -19.78 0.54
C LYS A 235 -16.91 -19.89 1.05
N THR A 236 -17.49 -18.78 1.46
CA THR A 236 -18.84 -18.71 2.03
C THR A 236 -19.85 -18.13 1.02
N GLY A 237 -21.14 -18.41 1.21
CA GLY A 237 -22.20 -17.99 0.30
C GLY A 237 -22.41 -18.91 -0.91
N ALA A 238 -23.35 -18.54 -1.77
CA ALA A 238 -23.70 -19.26 -3.01
C ALA A 238 -23.66 -18.31 -4.21
N PRO A 239 -23.18 -18.76 -5.38
CA PRO A 239 -23.21 -17.95 -6.60
C PRO A 239 -24.66 -17.73 -7.10
N PRO A 240 -24.89 -16.68 -7.92
CA PRO A 240 -23.92 -15.68 -8.34
C PRO A 240 -23.53 -14.75 -7.19
N PHE A 241 -22.24 -14.46 -7.07
CA PHE A 241 -21.71 -13.55 -6.04
C PHE A 241 -21.87 -12.10 -6.48
N THR A 242 -22.07 -11.20 -5.53
CA THR A 242 -21.85 -9.78 -5.79
C THR A 242 -20.34 -9.49 -5.87
N TRP A 243 -19.98 -8.45 -6.61
CA TRP A 243 -18.59 -8.03 -6.69
C TRP A 243 -18.00 -7.68 -5.31
N ALA A 244 -18.80 -7.01 -4.45
CA ALA A 244 -18.39 -6.66 -3.09
C ALA A 244 -18.07 -7.89 -2.22
N GLN A 245 -18.90 -8.94 -2.27
CA GLN A 245 -18.64 -10.20 -1.57
C GLN A 245 -17.33 -10.84 -2.03
N SER A 246 -17.08 -10.85 -3.35
CA SER A 246 -15.82 -11.38 -3.87
C SER A 246 -14.62 -10.52 -3.50
N ALA A 247 -14.76 -9.20 -3.52
CA ALA A 247 -13.68 -8.28 -3.22
C ALA A 247 -13.26 -8.37 -1.75
N GLU A 248 -14.22 -8.45 -0.84
CA GLU A 248 -13.94 -8.64 0.59
C GLU A 248 -13.28 -10.00 0.86
N ASP A 249 -13.76 -11.10 0.26
CA ASP A 249 -13.13 -12.43 0.40
C ASP A 249 -11.66 -12.40 -0.09
N ALA A 250 -11.39 -11.75 -1.22
CA ALA A 250 -10.03 -11.61 -1.77
C ALA A 250 -9.09 -10.81 -0.87
N LEU A 251 -9.54 -9.65 -0.37
CA LEU A 251 -8.73 -8.79 0.51
C LEU A 251 -8.49 -9.45 1.88
N ARG A 252 -9.46 -10.20 2.40
CA ARG A 252 -9.30 -10.98 3.64
C ARG A 252 -8.38 -12.16 3.45
N LEU A 253 -8.48 -12.89 2.32
CA LEU A 253 -7.56 -13.97 1.97
C LEU A 253 -6.11 -13.49 1.93
N LYS A 254 -5.88 -12.28 1.38
CA LYS A 254 -4.59 -11.61 1.36
C LYS A 254 -4.22 -10.89 2.66
N LYS A 255 -5.05 -11.00 3.71
CA LYS A 255 -4.91 -10.34 5.02
C LYS A 255 -4.59 -8.84 4.95
N TYR A 256 -5.15 -8.15 3.97
CA TYR A 256 -5.03 -6.69 3.83
C TYR A 256 -6.05 -5.92 4.67
N HIS A 257 -7.01 -6.61 5.28
CA HIS A 257 -8.00 -6.02 6.17
C HIS A 257 -7.36 -5.51 7.47
N GLY A 258 -7.68 -4.29 7.87
CA GLY A 258 -7.18 -3.68 9.10
C GLY A 258 -5.71 -3.22 9.03
N LEU A 259 -5.10 -3.32 7.85
CA LEU A 259 -3.75 -2.81 7.60
C LEU A 259 -3.80 -1.31 7.41
N LEU A 260 -2.78 -0.62 7.91
CA LEU A 260 -2.86 0.83 8.09
C LEU A 260 -1.70 1.58 7.42
N ASP A 261 -0.57 0.91 7.11
CA ASP A 261 0.48 1.50 6.28
C ASP A 261 0.13 1.34 4.80
N TRP A 262 -0.29 2.43 4.15
CA TRP A 262 -0.55 2.48 2.71
C TRP A 262 0.38 3.47 2.01
N SER A 263 1.60 3.63 2.54
CA SER A 263 2.66 4.39 1.90
C SER A 263 2.92 3.86 0.48
N LEU A 264 3.51 4.71 -0.38
CA LEU A 264 3.81 4.37 -1.76
C LEU A 264 4.57 3.04 -1.87
N ALA A 265 5.65 2.88 -1.12
CA ALA A 265 6.46 1.66 -1.10
C ALA A 265 5.65 0.44 -0.67
N ARG A 266 4.82 0.57 0.37
CA ARG A 266 4.02 -0.55 0.89
C ARG A 266 2.94 -0.97 -0.09
N ALA A 267 2.27 -0.02 -0.73
CA ALA A 267 1.27 -0.31 -1.74
C ALA A 267 1.86 -0.98 -2.98
N LEU A 268 3.02 -0.50 -3.46
CA LEU A 268 3.75 -1.14 -4.57
C LEU A 268 4.18 -2.56 -4.21
N TYR A 269 4.72 -2.77 -3.00
CA TYR A 269 5.04 -4.10 -2.48
C TYR A 269 3.83 -5.03 -2.47
N ARG A 270 2.68 -4.57 -1.94
CA ARG A 270 1.45 -5.36 -1.83
C ARG A 270 0.81 -5.68 -3.18
N TRP A 271 0.92 -4.79 -4.17
CA TRP A 271 0.49 -5.07 -5.54
C TRP A 271 1.42 -6.08 -6.22
N GLU A 272 2.74 -5.97 -6.06
CA GLU A 272 3.64 -7.00 -6.55
C GLU A 272 3.39 -8.33 -5.84
N ALA A 273 3.19 -8.34 -4.52
CA ALA A 273 2.79 -9.52 -3.74
C ALA A 273 1.34 -9.98 -4.04
N TRP A 274 0.54 -9.22 -4.78
CA TRP A 274 -0.72 -9.74 -5.30
C TRP A 274 -0.42 -10.72 -6.45
N ASN A 275 0.37 -10.25 -7.41
CA ASN A 275 0.76 -10.96 -8.62
C ASN A 275 1.79 -12.10 -8.36
N GLY A 276 2.73 -11.85 -7.45
CA GLY A 276 3.89 -12.67 -7.13
C GLY A 276 5.22 -12.03 -7.52
N PHE A 277 6.29 -12.41 -6.81
CA PHE A 277 7.66 -11.87 -6.97
C PHE A 277 8.50 -12.59 -8.05
N GLY A 278 7.87 -13.37 -8.93
CA GLY A 278 8.58 -14.24 -9.88
C GLY A 278 9.35 -13.50 -10.97
N TYR A 279 9.13 -12.18 -11.14
CA TYR A 279 9.95 -11.35 -12.03
C TYR A 279 11.32 -10.99 -11.43
N ARG A 280 11.45 -11.01 -10.10
CA ARG A 280 12.67 -10.60 -9.37
C ARG A 280 13.89 -11.44 -9.73
N PRO A 281 13.83 -12.80 -9.79
CA PRO A 281 14.94 -13.63 -10.26
C PRO A 281 15.36 -13.37 -11.71
N HIS A 282 14.46 -12.86 -12.54
CA HIS A 282 14.75 -12.48 -13.93
C HIS A 282 15.34 -11.08 -14.06
N ARG A 283 15.48 -10.33 -12.96
CA ARG A 283 15.90 -8.92 -12.93
C ARG A 283 15.09 -8.05 -13.88
N VAL A 284 13.80 -8.34 -14.00
CA VAL A 284 12.83 -7.57 -14.79
C VAL A 284 11.91 -6.84 -13.83
N ALA A 285 11.73 -5.53 -14.04
CA ALA A 285 10.74 -4.77 -13.30
C ALA A 285 9.35 -5.33 -13.67
N THR A 286 8.56 -5.77 -12.69
CA THR A 286 7.31 -6.47 -13.00
C THR A 286 6.38 -5.61 -13.87
N PRO A 287 5.88 -6.11 -15.02
CA PRO A 287 4.88 -5.41 -15.82
C PRO A 287 3.59 -5.13 -15.04
N TYR A 288 3.32 -5.90 -13.97
CA TYR A 288 2.18 -5.68 -13.08
C TYR A 288 2.21 -4.30 -12.42
N LEU A 289 3.41 -3.77 -12.15
CA LEU A 289 3.59 -2.41 -11.63
C LEU A 289 3.94 -1.42 -12.75
N TRP A 290 4.91 -1.76 -13.60
CA TRP A 290 5.68 -0.77 -14.36
C TRP A 290 5.35 -0.71 -15.86
N ALA A 291 4.47 -1.57 -16.37
CA ALA A 291 4.12 -1.55 -17.79
C ALA A 291 3.59 -0.17 -18.22
N MET A 292 4.03 0.28 -19.41
CA MET A 292 3.83 1.63 -19.96
C MET A 292 4.66 2.75 -19.31
N THR A 293 5.69 2.42 -18.54
CA THR A 293 6.72 3.37 -18.10
C THR A 293 8.10 3.03 -18.65
N THR A 294 9.03 3.97 -18.59
CA THR A 294 10.44 3.79 -18.91
C THR A 294 11.13 2.69 -18.10
N ASN A 295 10.57 2.29 -16.95
CA ASN A 295 11.12 1.25 -16.09
C ASN A 295 10.84 -0.19 -16.59
N TYR A 296 10.00 -0.37 -17.60
CA TYR A 296 9.68 -1.68 -18.16
C TYR A 296 9.70 -1.67 -19.68
N VAL A 297 10.34 -2.68 -20.28
CA VAL A 297 10.40 -2.85 -21.73
C VAL A 297 9.67 -4.12 -22.17
N LYS A 298 10.09 -5.28 -21.67
CA LYS A 298 9.59 -6.60 -22.07
C LYS A 298 9.94 -7.67 -21.04
N GLY A 299 9.33 -8.85 -21.17
CA GLY A 299 9.42 -9.95 -20.22
C GLY A 299 8.08 -10.09 -19.50
N LYS A 300 7.39 -11.23 -19.70
CA LYS A 300 6.04 -11.44 -19.16
C LYS A 300 5.78 -12.91 -18.87
N PHE A 301 5.13 -13.20 -17.74
CA PHE A 301 4.52 -14.50 -17.51
C PHE A 301 3.20 -14.60 -18.29
N VAL A 302 3.15 -15.50 -19.26
CA VAL A 302 1.96 -15.74 -20.10
C VAL A 302 1.09 -16.91 -19.62
N GLY A 303 1.59 -17.62 -18.62
CA GLY A 303 0.99 -18.78 -17.97
C GLY A 303 1.68 -18.99 -16.63
N ASP A 304 1.07 -19.79 -15.76
CA ASP A 304 1.64 -20.11 -14.45
C ASP A 304 3.03 -20.75 -14.64
N GLY A 305 4.07 -20.07 -14.16
CA GLY A 305 5.47 -20.48 -14.33
C GLY A 305 6.08 -20.29 -15.73
N VAL A 306 5.33 -19.78 -16.71
CA VAL A 306 5.80 -19.62 -18.11
C VAL A 306 6.24 -18.18 -18.39
N PHE A 307 7.51 -17.89 -18.13
CA PHE A 307 8.12 -16.59 -18.43
C PHE A 307 8.64 -16.51 -19.87
N LEU A 308 8.18 -15.51 -20.62
CA LEU A 308 8.69 -15.20 -21.96
C LEU A 308 9.49 -13.88 -21.93
N PRO A 309 10.82 -13.92 -22.11
CA PRO A 309 11.69 -12.74 -21.91
C PRO A 309 11.49 -11.64 -22.96
N ASN A 310 10.94 -11.98 -24.13
CA ASN A 310 10.72 -11.03 -25.22
C ASN A 310 9.27 -10.56 -25.35
N GLN A 311 8.35 -11.07 -24.53
CA GLN A 311 6.94 -10.71 -24.61
C GLN A 311 6.67 -9.41 -23.84
N PRO A 312 6.18 -8.33 -24.48
CA PRO A 312 5.76 -7.13 -23.76
C PRO A 312 4.37 -7.30 -23.14
N SER A 313 4.12 -6.55 -22.06
CA SER A 313 2.79 -6.25 -21.54
C SER A 313 2.21 -5.00 -22.21
N LYS A 314 0.95 -5.08 -22.66
CA LYS A 314 0.19 -3.93 -23.17
C LYS A 314 -0.77 -3.36 -22.13
N GLN A 315 -0.88 -4.01 -20.98
CA GLN A 315 -1.70 -3.56 -19.85
C GLN A 315 -1.04 -2.38 -19.13
N CYS A 316 -1.86 -1.52 -18.53
CA CYS A 316 -1.36 -0.47 -17.66
C CYS A 316 -0.97 -1.07 -16.31
N GLY A 317 0.29 -0.91 -15.91
CA GLY A 317 0.78 -1.35 -14.61
C GLY A 317 0.19 -0.52 -13.47
N ALA A 318 0.11 -1.09 -12.27
CA ALA A 318 -0.50 -0.45 -11.11
C ALA A 318 0.26 0.81 -10.66
N ALA A 319 1.59 0.86 -10.79
CA ALA A 319 2.37 2.06 -10.53
C ALA A 319 2.11 3.15 -11.58
N THR A 320 2.02 2.77 -12.85
CA THR A 320 1.63 3.67 -13.96
C THR A 320 0.25 4.28 -13.72
N PHE A 321 -0.70 3.46 -13.27
CA PHE A 321 -2.04 3.86 -12.89
C PHE A 321 -2.03 4.81 -11.68
N LEU A 322 -1.25 4.50 -10.64
CA LEU A 322 -1.12 5.33 -9.45
C LEU A 322 -0.51 6.70 -9.77
N LYS A 323 0.49 6.76 -10.65
CA LYS A 323 1.05 8.01 -11.19
C LYS A 323 -0.04 8.83 -11.87
N ALA A 324 -0.85 8.20 -12.73
CA ALA A 324 -1.96 8.89 -13.39
C ALA A 324 -3.05 9.38 -12.41
N LEU A 325 -3.33 8.64 -11.33
CA LEU A 325 -4.24 9.10 -10.26
C LEU A 325 -3.68 10.34 -9.52
N SER A 326 -2.38 10.35 -9.25
CA SER A 326 -1.68 11.49 -8.65
C SER A 326 -1.73 12.71 -9.57
N ASP A 327 -1.47 12.52 -10.87
CA ASP A 327 -1.52 13.59 -11.87
C ASP A 327 -2.93 14.16 -12.08
N LEU A 328 -3.98 13.40 -11.75
CA LEU A 328 -5.37 13.86 -11.71
C LEU A 328 -5.76 14.50 -10.37
N GLY A 329 -4.87 14.49 -9.37
CA GLY A 329 -5.15 14.97 -8.01
C GLY A 329 -6.12 14.08 -7.22
N ALA A 330 -6.40 12.88 -7.70
CA ALA A 330 -7.34 11.94 -7.08
C ALA A 330 -6.73 11.20 -5.87
N VAL A 331 -5.40 11.13 -5.80
CA VAL A 331 -4.64 10.59 -4.69
C VAL A 331 -3.47 11.52 -4.41
N GLN A 332 -3.12 11.68 -3.14
CA GLN A 332 -1.92 12.41 -2.74
C GLN A 332 -0.86 11.40 -2.34
N LEU A 333 0.24 11.36 -3.11
CA LEU A 333 1.37 10.49 -2.86
C LEU A 333 2.46 11.30 -2.17
N GLN A 334 2.91 10.85 -1.00
CA GLN A 334 4.16 11.34 -0.44
C GLN A 334 5.31 10.72 -1.26
N MET A 335 5.94 11.54 -2.10
CA MET A 335 7.03 11.16 -2.99
C MET A 335 8.35 11.79 -2.53
N GLU A 336 8.79 11.55 -1.28
CA GLU A 336 10.07 12.05 -0.76
C GLU A 336 11.16 10.95 -0.70
N LEU A 337 12.34 11.23 -1.27
CA LEU A 337 13.53 10.38 -1.36
C LEU A 337 14.44 11.20 -0.47
N SER A 338 15.10 10.56 0.47
CA SER A 338 16.15 11.25 1.21
C SER A 338 17.29 11.56 0.23
N GLU A 339 17.36 12.81 -0.24
CA GLU A 339 18.63 13.35 -0.70
C GLU A 339 19.51 13.64 0.53
N GLU A 340 20.75 13.18 0.48
CA GLU A 340 21.83 13.60 1.37
C GLU A 340 22.18 15.06 1.02
N GLY A 341 21.95 16.03 1.92
CA GLY A 341 22.52 17.36 1.72
C GLY A 341 21.90 18.53 2.49
N GLU A 342 22.63 18.94 3.52
CA GLU A 342 22.70 20.27 4.18
C GLU A 342 21.47 20.87 4.89
N ALA A 343 21.68 21.11 6.18
CA ALA A 343 20.74 21.69 7.11
C ALA A 343 20.62 23.20 6.89
N ASP A 344 19.46 23.65 6.41
CA ASP A 344 19.03 25.04 6.58
C ASP A 344 18.04 25.15 7.75
N VAL A 345 18.40 26.03 8.67
CA VAL A 345 17.68 26.38 9.90
C VAL A 345 16.39 27.11 9.52
N ILE A 346 15.22 26.51 9.82
CA ILE A 346 13.93 27.22 9.71
C ILE A 346 13.48 27.63 11.11
N GLU A 347 13.40 28.94 11.30
CA GLU A 347 12.93 29.65 12.49
C GLU A 347 11.47 29.29 12.81
N SER A 348 11.22 28.98 14.09
CA SER A 348 9.95 28.46 14.60
C SER A 348 8.88 29.55 14.80
N GLY A 349 7.72 29.39 14.16
CA GLY A 349 6.48 30.06 14.54
C GLY A 349 5.80 29.35 15.71
N ALA A 350 5.78 29.97 16.88
CA ALA A 350 5.39 29.40 18.18
C ALA A 350 3.87 29.16 18.40
N ALA A 351 3.07 28.91 17.36
CA ALA A 351 1.61 28.88 17.49
C ALA A 351 0.97 27.47 17.55
N ASP A 352 1.62 26.42 17.03
CA ASP A 352 0.98 25.09 16.89
C ASP A 352 1.37 24.06 17.99
N ALA A 353 2.23 24.47 18.94
CA ALA A 353 2.76 23.58 19.97
C ALA A 353 1.77 23.35 21.14
N GLU A 354 0.87 24.29 21.43
CA GLU A 354 -0.04 24.17 22.59
C GLU A 354 -1.28 23.28 22.34
N GLU A 355 -1.74 23.17 21.09
CA GLU A 355 -2.93 22.36 20.77
C GLU A 355 -2.62 20.85 20.74
N SER A 356 -1.36 20.50 20.50
CA SER A 356 -0.85 19.13 20.48
C SER A 356 -0.72 18.49 21.88
N VAL A 357 -0.69 19.31 22.94
CA VAL A 357 -0.49 18.85 24.33
C VAL A 357 -1.79 18.37 24.99
N LYS A 358 -2.97 18.68 24.43
CA LYS A 358 -4.28 18.40 25.07
C LYS A 358 -4.94 17.07 24.71
N LYS A 359 -4.37 16.25 23.83
CA LYS A 359 -4.93 14.92 23.48
C LYS A 359 -4.14 13.80 24.17
N GLN A 360 -4.43 13.57 25.45
CA GLN A 360 -4.03 12.34 26.16
C GLN A 360 -4.69 11.13 25.50
N LYS A 361 -4.02 10.49 24.54
CA LYS A 361 -4.30 9.12 24.10
C LYS A 361 -3.00 8.31 24.22
N PRO A 362 -2.96 7.25 25.04
CA PRO A 362 -1.77 6.44 25.23
C PRO A 362 -1.39 5.71 23.94
N ASN A 363 -0.11 5.74 23.57
CA ASN A 363 0.45 4.91 22.50
C ASN A 363 0.54 3.45 22.97
N ILE A 364 -0.59 2.76 22.86
CA ILE A 364 -0.88 1.32 22.64
C ILE A 364 0.22 0.31 23.05
N ASP A 365 0.06 -0.28 24.23
CA ASP A 365 -0.33 -1.69 24.39
C ASP A 365 -1.46 -1.72 25.44
N GLY A 366 -2.41 -2.63 25.31
CA GLY A 366 -3.71 -2.62 25.98
C GLY A 366 -3.73 -2.79 27.51
N SER A 367 -2.62 -2.57 28.21
CA SER A 367 -2.61 -2.47 29.68
C SER A 367 -1.52 -1.50 30.15
N VAL A 368 -1.93 -0.38 30.76
CA VAL A 368 -1.02 0.45 31.57
C VAL A 368 -0.48 -0.43 32.69
N SER A 369 0.85 -0.58 32.80
CA SER A 369 1.45 -1.39 33.87
C SER A 369 0.95 -0.88 35.24
N PRO A 370 0.53 -1.75 36.17
CA PRO A 370 0.09 -1.33 37.51
C PRO A 370 1.25 -0.90 38.43
N ASN A 371 2.46 -0.68 37.89
CA ASN A 371 3.67 -0.37 38.64
C ASN A 371 3.69 1.10 39.14
N ILE A 372 2.82 1.37 40.12
CA ILE A 372 2.63 2.68 40.75
C ILE A 372 3.93 3.15 41.44
N ASP A 373 4.75 2.22 41.94
CA ASP A 373 6.04 2.54 42.56
C ASP A 373 7.03 3.13 41.55
N PHE A 374 7.06 2.60 40.31
CA PHE A 374 7.90 3.17 39.26
C PHE A 374 7.41 4.55 38.82
N LYS A 375 6.09 4.76 38.76
CA LYS A 375 5.51 6.09 38.52
C LYS A 375 6.03 7.11 39.53
N ALA A 376 5.91 6.81 40.82
CA ALA A 376 6.36 7.71 41.89
C ALA A 376 7.87 7.98 41.81
N PHE A 377 8.67 6.95 41.52
CA PHE A 377 10.10 7.11 41.29
C PHE A 377 10.40 8.03 40.09
N PHE A 378 9.73 7.82 38.96
CA PHE A 378 9.95 8.57 37.72
C PHE A 378 9.62 10.06 37.92
N GLU A 379 8.42 10.35 38.44
CA GLU A 379 7.96 11.72 38.69
C GLU A 379 8.85 12.48 39.69
N ALA A 380 9.38 11.79 40.71
CA ALA A 380 10.28 12.40 41.69
C ALA A 380 11.69 12.68 41.17
N ASN A 381 12.19 11.91 40.19
CA ASN A 381 13.59 11.97 39.74
C ASN A 381 13.77 12.60 38.35
N LEU A 382 12.69 12.78 37.59
CA LEU A 382 12.67 13.39 36.26
C LEU A 382 11.62 14.52 36.15
N PRO A 383 11.59 15.50 37.07
CA PRO A 383 10.68 16.65 36.94
C PRO A 383 10.99 17.50 35.70
N ASP A 384 12.19 17.34 35.13
CA ASP A 384 12.69 18.03 33.95
C ASP A 384 12.26 17.39 32.61
N VAL A 385 11.81 16.13 32.62
CA VAL A 385 11.34 15.42 31.41
C VAL A 385 9.90 15.83 31.11
N LYS A 386 9.68 16.47 29.97
CA LYS A 386 8.38 17.10 29.63
C LYS A 386 7.55 16.29 28.65
N HIS A 387 8.20 15.53 27.78
CA HIS A 387 7.58 14.96 26.59
C HIS A 387 7.31 13.46 26.71
N PHE A 388 7.75 12.80 27.78
CA PHE A 388 7.46 11.38 28.03
C PHE A 388 6.73 11.16 29.35
N GLN A 389 5.84 10.16 29.34
CA GLN A 389 5.18 9.63 30.52
C GLN A 389 5.95 8.40 31.05
N TRP A 390 5.91 8.19 32.37
CA TRP A 390 6.61 7.09 33.05
C TRP A 390 6.33 5.71 32.42
N HIS A 391 5.10 5.44 32.00
CA HIS A 391 4.72 4.13 31.48
C HIS A 391 5.32 3.83 30.10
N GLU A 392 5.74 4.85 29.34
CA GLU A 392 6.41 4.67 28.04
C GLU A 392 7.78 3.98 28.21
N PHE A 393 8.42 4.14 29.37
CA PHE A 393 9.66 3.44 29.72
C PHE A 393 9.45 1.99 30.16
N LEU A 394 8.21 1.51 30.25
CA LEU A 394 7.87 0.12 30.60
C LEU A 394 7.46 -0.73 29.39
N ILE A 395 7.68 -0.22 28.16
CA ILE A 395 7.38 -0.94 26.92
C ILE A 395 8.32 -2.13 26.74
N LYS A 396 7.73 -3.33 26.59
CA LYS A 396 8.43 -4.64 26.63
C LYS A 396 8.93 -5.15 25.28
N GLY A 397 8.60 -4.52 24.16
CA GLY A 397 8.93 -5.03 22.82
C GLY A 397 7.83 -5.90 22.22
N GLY A 398 7.64 -5.78 20.90
CA GLY A 398 6.56 -6.43 20.15
C GLY A 398 6.58 -7.96 20.15
N THR A 399 7.69 -8.59 20.54
CA THR A 399 7.81 -10.06 20.66
C THR A 399 7.34 -10.57 22.02
N ASN A 400 7.24 -9.72 23.05
CA ASN A 400 6.83 -10.15 24.39
C ASN A 400 5.40 -10.68 24.45
N SER A 401 4.48 -10.15 23.65
CA SER A 401 3.09 -10.64 23.60
C SER A 401 2.96 -12.11 23.18
N LYS A 402 4.02 -12.68 22.58
CA LYS A 402 4.08 -14.10 22.16
C LYS A 402 4.74 -15.00 23.18
N SER A 403 5.76 -14.53 23.89
CA SER A 403 6.51 -15.34 24.86
C SER A 403 6.02 -15.16 26.29
N ASN A 404 5.48 -13.98 26.62
CA ASN A 404 5.14 -13.52 27.96
C ASN A 404 6.29 -13.66 28.97
N LEU A 405 7.53 -13.63 28.48
CA LEU A 405 8.75 -13.83 29.30
C LEU A 405 9.36 -12.52 29.78
N ASN A 406 8.98 -11.38 29.21
CA ASN A 406 9.51 -10.07 29.61
C ASN A 406 8.75 -9.52 30.82
N THR A 407 9.49 -8.92 31.75
CA THR A 407 8.98 -8.38 33.00
C THR A 407 9.14 -6.86 33.05
N ASP A 408 8.64 -6.21 34.09
CA ASP A 408 9.05 -4.84 34.42
C ASP A 408 10.48 -4.86 35.01
N PRO A 409 11.25 -3.76 34.85
CA PRO A 409 12.59 -3.67 35.39
C PRO A 409 12.58 -3.79 36.93
N PRO A 410 13.47 -4.61 37.52
CA PRO A 410 13.69 -4.63 38.97
C PRO A 410 14.01 -3.24 39.52
N ARG A 411 13.52 -2.93 40.73
CA ARG A 411 13.66 -1.61 41.37
C ARG A 411 15.09 -1.09 41.47
N HIS A 412 16.06 -1.98 41.68
CA HIS A 412 17.47 -1.60 41.78
C HIS A 412 18.06 -1.09 40.44
N LEU A 413 17.41 -1.34 39.30
CA LEU A 413 17.83 -0.84 37.99
C LEU A 413 17.20 0.51 37.62
N TRP A 414 16.16 0.98 38.33
CA TRP A 414 15.45 2.21 37.97
C TRP A 414 16.33 3.46 37.84
N PRO A 415 17.37 3.68 38.68
CA PRO A 415 18.28 4.81 38.50
C PRO A 415 18.97 4.87 37.12
N ASN A 416 19.10 3.73 36.44
CA ASN A 416 19.82 3.63 35.18
C ASN A 416 19.05 4.27 34.00
N VAL A 417 17.72 4.41 34.10
CA VAL A 417 16.89 4.98 33.02
C VAL A 417 16.92 6.50 33.01
N LEU A 418 17.36 7.15 34.08
CA LEU A 418 17.24 8.59 34.26
C LEU A 418 18.00 9.38 33.17
N ARG A 419 19.23 8.96 32.85
CA ARG A 419 20.04 9.60 31.79
C ARG A 419 19.44 9.35 30.41
N LEU A 420 19.00 8.12 30.16
CA LEU A 420 18.35 7.75 28.90
C LEU A 420 17.09 8.59 28.66
N ALA A 421 16.25 8.77 29.68
CA ALA A 421 15.03 9.56 29.59
C ALA A 421 15.31 11.02 29.21
N ARG A 422 16.32 11.66 29.82
CA ARG A 422 16.72 13.03 29.48
C ARG A 422 17.23 13.18 28.04
N VAL A 423 18.03 12.22 27.57
CA VAL A 423 18.54 12.24 26.18
C VAL A 423 17.39 12.09 25.19
N LEU A 424 16.45 11.18 25.45
CA LEU A 424 15.27 11.00 24.61
C LEU A 424 14.33 12.20 24.66
N ASP A 425 14.13 12.82 25.83
CA ASP A 425 13.30 14.02 25.99
C ASP A 425 13.86 15.19 25.19
N ARG A 426 15.18 15.39 25.26
CA ARG A 426 15.88 16.40 24.46
C ARG A 426 15.80 16.10 22.97
N LEU A 427 15.98 14.84 22.57
CA LEU A 427 15.80 14.42 21.19
C LEU A 427 14.36 14.72 20.71
N ARG A 428 13.36 14.46 21.53
CA ARG A 428 11.94 14.73 21.22
C ARG A 428 11.67 16.23 21.10
N GLU A 429 12.23 17.04 21.98
CA GLU A 429 12.16 18.50 21.95
C GLU A 429 12.79 19.06 20.67
N GLU A 430 14.02 18.65 20.36
CA GLU A 430 14.75 19.15 19.19
C GLU A 430 14.14 18.69 17.86
N MET A 431 13.69 17.44 17.80
CA MET A 431 13.07 16.91 16.60
C MET A 431 11.66 17.47 16.37
N GLY A 432 11.07 18.11 17.39
CA GLY A 432 9.69 18.64 17.34
C GLY A 432 8.65 17.57 17.01
N ARG A 433 8.95 16.29 17.26
CA ARG A 433 8.21 15.13 16.75
C ARG A 433 8.07 14.05 17.81
N SER A 434 7.02 13.23 17.68
CA SER A 434 6.77 12.12 18.61
C SER A 434 7.85 11.06 18.50
N VAL A 435 8.57 10.81 19.59
CA VAL A 435 9.52 9.71 19.73
C VAL A 435 8.80 8.53 20.41
N ILE A 436 8.71 7.40 19.72
CA ILE A 436 8.05 6.18 20.19
C ILE A 436 9.10 5.18 20.67
N LEU A 437 9.01 4.77 21.94
CA LEU A 437 9.84 3.70 22.48
C LEU A 437 9.22 2.35 22.12
N THR A 438 9.98 1.48 21.49
CA THR A 438 9.52 0.16 21.04
C THR A 438 10.02 -0.97 21.91
N SER A 439 11.14 -0.81 22.61
CA SER A 439 11.64 -1.77 23.61
C SER A 439 12.58 -1.04 24.57
N VAL A 440 12.38 -1.19 25.89
CA VAL A 440 13.23 -0.53 26.90
C VAL A 440 13.92 -1.55 27.80
N TYR A 441 13.21 -2.13 28.77
CA TYR A 441 13.75 -3.23 29.58
C TYR A 441 13.56 -4.59 28.90
N ARG A 442 14.56 -5.47 29.04
CA ARG A 442 14.47 -6.88 28.64
C ARG A 442 14.92 -7.75 29.81
N SER A 443 14.04 -8.59 30.35
CA SER A 443 14.41 -9.60 31.36
C SER A 443 15.48 -10.55 30.79
N PRO A 444 16.32 -11.18 31.63
CA PRO A 444 17.25 -12.20 31.17
C PRO A 444 16.61 -13.31 30.35
N GLU A 445 15.44 -13.77 30.80
CA GLU A 445 14.66 -14.82 30.16
C GLU A 445 14.16 -14.37 28.78
N TYR A 446 13.62 -13.16 28.66
CA TYR A 446 13.18 -12.62 27.38
C TYR A 446 14.36 -12.37 26.43
N ASN A 447 15.44 -11.77 26.93
CA ASN A 447 16.62 -11.49 26.12
C ASN A 447 17.23 -12.77 25.53
N ALA A 448 17.28 -13.87 26.29
CA ALA A 448 17.80 -15.15 25.82
C ALA A 448 17.00 -15.75 24.64
N THR A 449 15.75 -15.34 24.44
CA THR A 449 14.93 -15.80 23.31
C THR A 449 15.15 -15.03 22.01
N LEU A 450 15.88 -13.91 22.04
CA LEU A 450 16.08 -13.06 20.87
C LEU A 450 17.24 -13.58 20.00
N PRO A 451 17.08 -13.64 18.66
CA PRO A 451 18.17 -13.98 17.76
C PRO A 451 19.35 -13.02 17.93
N GLY A 452 20.55 -13.54 18.18
CA GLY A 452 21.76 -12.72 18.38
C GLY A 452 21.88 -12.05 19.76
N ALA A 453 21.15 -12.53 20.76
CA ALA A 453 21.18 -12.02 22.13
C ALA A 453 22.60 -11.96 22.71
N LYS A 454 23.05 -10.75 23.06
CA LYS A 454 24.33 -10.53 23.75
C LYS A 454 24.16 -10.76 25.26
N MET A 455 25.09 -11.48 25.89
CA MET A 455 25.09 -11.75 27.34
C MET A 455 25.16 -10.47 28.21
N ASN A 456 25.60 -9.35 27.64
CA ASN A 456 25.72 -8.05 28.31
C ASN A 456 24.81 -6.99 27.65
N SER A 457 23.56 -7.34 27.36
CA SER A 457 22.61 -6.43 26.71
C SER A 457 22.30 -5.24 27.62
N GLN A 458 22.40 -4.02 27.08
CA GLN A 458 22.14 -2.81 27.87
C GLN A 458 20.65 -2.64 28.22
N HIS A 459 19.75 -3.31 27.48
CA HIS A 459 18.33 -3.41 27.83
C HIS A 459 18.11 -4.19 29.13
N GLN A 460 18.94 -5.19 29.45
CA GLN A 460 18.86 -5.95 30.71
C GLN A 460 19.28 -5.11 31.92
N LEU A 461 19.95 -3.97 31.68
CA LEU A 461 20.40 -3.04 32.71
C LEU A 461 19.51 -1.80 32.81
N PHE A 462 18.40 -1.77 32.07
CA PHE A 462 17.42 -0.67 32.03
C PHE A 462 18.02 0.70 31.70
N ARG A 463 19.03 0.72 30.83
CA ARG A 463 19.68 1.95 30.32
C ARG A 463 19.74 2.01 28.80
N ALA A 464 18.87 1.25 28.12
CA ALA A 464 18.76 1.24 26.68
C ALA A 464 17.30 1.35 26.25
N ALA A 465 17.08 1.97 25.10
CA ALA A 465 15.80 1.98 24.40
C ALA A 465 16.02 1.83 22.90
N ASP A 466 15.17 1.02 22.28
CA ASP A 466 14.97 1.02 20.84
C ASP A 466 13.80 1.96 20.55
N PHE A 467 14.02 2.96 19.72
CA PHE A 467 13.00 3.98 19.46
C PHE A 467 12.85 4.28 17.97
N LYS A 468 11.71 4.89 17.65
CA LYS A 468 11.39 5.42 16.33
C LYS A 468 10.87 6.84 16.46
N ILE A 469 11.06 7.68 15.45
CA ILE A 469 10.47 9.02 15.43
C ILE A 469 9.36 9.03 14.39
N VAL A 470 8.18 9.54 14.77
CA VAL A 470 7.03 9.70 13.88
C VAL A 470 7.24 10.92 12.99
N GLY A 471 7.08 10.72 11.69
CA GLY A 471 7.25 11.77 10.68
C GLY A 471 8.50 11.55 9.83
N PRO A 472 8.93 12.56 9.07
CA PRO A 472 10.08 12.45 8.16
C PRO A 472 11.38 12.05 8.87
N GLY A 473 12.33 11.50 8.12
CA GLY A 473 13.62 11.05 8.62
C GLY A 473 13.69 9.53 8.75
N ASN A 474 14.91 9.04 8.88
CA ASN A 474 15.23 7.62 9.00
C ASN A 474 16.11 7.38 10.24
N PRO A 475 16.32 6.12 10.65
CA PRO A 475 17.18 5.80 11.78
C PRO A 475 18.57 6.45 11.71
N ALA A 476 19.19 6.56 10.53
CA ALA A 476 20.47 7.24 10.38
C ALA A 476 20.38 8.74 10.71
N SER A 477 19.33 9.44 10.29
CA SER A 477 19.11 10.85 10.62
C SER A 477 18.85 11.09 12.10
N TRP A 478 18.14 10.19 12.78
CA TRP A 478 17.90 10.30 14.23
C TRP A 478 19.19 9.99 14.99
N ALA A 479 19.95 9.01 14.52
CA ALA A 479 21.27 8.70 15.04
C ALA A 479 22.26 9.85 14.83
N ALA A 480 22.17 10.62 13.75
CA ALA A 480 23.01 11.80 13.53
C ALA A 480 22.85 12.86 14.63
N VAL A 481 21.63 13.08 15.12
CA VAL A 481 21.38 13.96 16.28
C VAL A 481 22.02 13.39 17.54
N LEU A 482 21.90 12.08 17.75
CA LEU A 482 22.54 11.41 18.90
C LEU A 482 24.07 11.42 18.81
N TYR A 483 24.64 11.29 17.62
CA TYR A 483 26.08 11.44 17.38
C TYR A 483 26.53 12.87 17.69
N ARG A 484 25.72 13.88 17.32
CA ARG A 484 25.97 15.28 17.69
C ARG A 484 25.93 15.48 19.20
N TYR A 485 24.93 14.94 19.89
CA TYR A 485 24.86 14.99 21.36
C TYR A 485 26.07 14.32 22.03
N ARG A 486 26.58 13.21 21.48
CA ARG A 486 27.83 12.59 21.97
C ARG A 486 29.04 13.48 21.73
N ASN A 487 29.16 14.10 20.56
CA ASN A 487 30.26 15.03 20.24
C ASN A 487 30.23 16.27 21.14
N GLU A 488 29.04 16.75 21.48
CA GLU A 488 28.81 17.85 22.43
C GLU A 488 28.92 17.41 23.91
N LYS A 489 29.31 16.16 24.17
CA LYS A 489 29.46 15.55 25.50
C LYS A 489 28.19 15.58 26.36
N MET A 490 27.03 15.65 25.73
CA MET A 490 25.73 15.62 26.41
C MET A 490 25.44 14.23 26.99
N PHE A 491 25.91 13.17 26.31
CA PHE A 491 25.92 11.83 26.87
C PHE A 491 27.09 10.98 26.38
N GLU A 492 27.31 9.86 27.07
CA GLU A 492 28.25 8.79 26.68
C GLU A 492 27.48 7.47 26.69
N GLY A 493 27.54 6.74 25.59
CA GLY A 493 26.65 5.61 25.40
C GLY A 493 26.73 4.97 24.02
N GLY A 494 25.96 3.90 23.82
CA GLY A 494 25.90 3.20 22.54
C GLY A 494 24.84 3.77 21.60
N ILE A 495 25.14 3.82 20.30
CA ILE A 495 24.17 4.11 19.23
C ILE A 495 24.23 2.96 18.22
N GLY A 496 23.13 2.23 18.07
CA GLY A 496 22.99 1.20 17.05
C GLY A 496 21.99 1.64 15.99
N VAL A 497 22.37 1.63 14.72
CA VAL A 497 21.49 2.08 13.64
C VAL A 497 20.94 0.87 12.90
N TYR A 498 19.64 0.64 13.03
CA TYR A 498 18.95 -0.46 12.37
C TYR A 498 17.99 0.07 11.31
N ASP A 499 17.59 -0.77 10.36
CA ASP A 499 16.74 -0.37 9.23
C ASP A 499 15.40 0.27 9.65
N SER A 500 14.91 -0.03 10.86
CA SER A 500 13.59 0.42 11.30
C SER A 500 13.53 1.11 12.65
N PHE A 501 14.65 1.20 13.38
CA PHE A 501 14.72 1.85 14.69
C PHE A 501 16.17 2.24 15.01
N VAL A 502 16.34 3.14 15.97
CA VAL A 502 17.66 3.41 16.56
C VAL A 502 17.70 2.80 17.94
N HIS A 503 18.76 2.07 18.22
CA HIS A 503 19.14 1.69 19.57
C HIS A 503 19.94 2.82 20.18
N LEU A 504 19.52 3.27 21.36
CA LEU A 504 20.27 4.19 22.20
C LEU A 504 20.44 3.57 23.58
N ASP A 505 21.66 3.61 24.10
CA ASP A 505 21.91 3.32 25.50
C ASP A 505 22.88 4.32 26.13
N THR A 506 22.90 4.38 27.46
CA THR A 506 23.77 5.29 28.21
C THR A 506 24.80 4.53 29.05
N ARG A 507 25.49 3.54 28.46
CA ARG A 507 26.46 2.64 29.14
C ARG A 507 27.70 3.32 29.75
N GLY A 508 27.90 4.62 29.54
CA GLY A 508 29.02 5.39 30.10
C GLY A 508 30.29 5.35 29.26
N TYR A 509 30.23 4.82 28.04
CA TYR A 509 31.27 4.95 27.03
C TYR A 509 30.66 4.81 25.64
N ASN A 510 31.33 5.40 24.67
CA ASN A 510 30.92 5.51 23.28
C ASN A 510 31.08 4.18 22.52
N ALA A 511 30.02 3.69 21.86
CA ALA A 511 30.04 2.49 21.03
C ALA A 511 29.02 2.56 19.89
N ASP A 512 29.38 2.13 18.68
CA ASP A 512 28.53 2.24 17.49
C ASP A 512 28.42 0.87 16.78
N TRP A 513 27.28 0.52 16.20
CA TRP A 513 27.09 -0.72 15.43
C TRP A 513 25.86 -0.73 14.52
#